data_AF-A0A1I0PJI4-F1
#
_entry.id   AF-A0A1I0PJI4-F1
#
_cell.length_a   1.000
_cell.length_b   1.000
_cell.length_c   1.000
_cell.angle_alpha   90.00
_cell.angle_beta   90.00
_cell.angle_gamma   90.00
#
_symmetry.space_group_name_H-M   'P 1'
#
loop_
_entity.id
_entity.type
_entity.pdbx_description
1 polymer ?
#
loop_
_entity_poly.entity_id
_entity_poly.type
_entity_poly.pdbx_seq_one_letter_code
_entity_poly.pdbx_strand_id
1 'polypeptide(L)'
;MIRAIALLLLLCLALPAAAQTAIHRCVGQDGRPVFSDQPCSAVGAASLLPTPSSAASTPGVPTAGLLCAKDIGELREGMAQAFAARSANRIGGLVLWNGYGSAGTVENLRAMESLVRQSLVALEGGEGSGIDAVTAPPGAQGPTRRAHFAVVRDAGCLWLRPPG
;
A
#
# COMPACT_ATOMS: atom_id res chain seq x y z
N MET A 1 -35.94 -5.96 -43.66
CA MET A 1 -34.53 -6.00 -43.20
C MET A 1 -34.23 -4.91 -42.18
N ILE A 2 -34.43 -3.62 -42.49
CA ILE A 2 -34.16 -2.49 -41.57
C ILE A 2 -34.90 -2.61 -40.21
N ARG A 3 -36.16 -3.05 -40.22
CA ARG A 3 -36.95 -3.26 -38.98
C ARG A 3 -36.40 -4.38 -38.09
N ALA A 4 -35.87 -5.45 -38.69
CA ALA A 4 -35.27 -6.56 -37.94
C ALA A 4 -33.92 -6.14 -37.32
N ILE A 5 -33.14 -5.33 -38.06
CA ILE A 5 -31.87 -4.76 -37.56
C ILE A 5 -32.14 -3.79 -36.41
N ALA A 6 -33.16 -2.93 -36.52
CA ALA A 6 -33.54 -2.00 -35.46
C ALA A 6 -34.01 -2.73 -34.19
N LEU A 7 -34.78 -3.82 -34.34
CA LEU A 7 -35.24 -4.64 -33.22
C LEU A 7 -34.07 -5.36 -32.53
N LEU A 8 -33.09 -5.85 -33.30
CA LEU A 8 -31.89 -6.50 -32.78
C LEU A 8 -31.00 -5.52 -32.00
N LEU A 9 -30.84 -4.28 -32.51
CA LEU A 9 -30.11 -3.22 -31.82
C LEU A 9 -30.79 -2.83 -30.49
N LEU A 10 -32.11 -2.67 -30.48
CA LEU A 10 -32.86 -2.38 -29.25
C LEU A 10 -32.75 -3.51 -28.22
N LEU A 11 -32.68 -4.77 -28.66
CA LEU A 11 -32.48 -5.90 -27.77
C LEU A 11 -31.09 -5.87 -27.12
N CYS A 12 -30.03 -5.52 -27.88
CA CYS A 12 -28.67 -5.41 -27.36
C CYS A 12 -28.49 -4.29 -26.31
N LEU A 13 -29.26 -3.20 -26.41
CA LEU A 13 -29.22 -2.12 -25.41
C LEU A 13 -29.93 -2.49 -24.09
N ALA A 14 -30.78 -3.53 -24.09
CA ALA A 14 -31.55 -3.95 -22.92
C ALA A 14 -30.85 -5.02 -22.06
N LEU A 15 -29.67 -5.51 -22.46
CA LEU A 15 -28.91 -6.43 -21.60
C LEU A 15 -28.28 -5.64 -20.46
N PRO A 16 -28.56 -5.98 -19.18
CA PRO A 16 -27.85 -5.40 -18.07
C PRO A 16 -26.38 -5.81 -18.22
N ALA A 17 -25.49 -4.82 -18.33
CA ALA A 17 -24.05 -5.02 -18.22
C ALA A 17 -23.69 -5.38 -16.77
N ALA A 18 -24.09 -6.57 -16.31
CA ALA A 18 -23.66 -7.15 -15.04
C ALA A 18 -22.25 -7.73 -15.21
N ALA A 19 -21.31 -6.88 -15.59
CA ALA A 19 -19.89 -7.23 -15.76
C ALA A 19 -19.04 -6.65 -14.63
N GLN A 20 -19.61 -6.47 -13.43
CA GLN A 20 -18.82 -6.26 -12.22
C GLN A 20 -18.57 -7.63 -11.58
N THR A 21 -17.73 -8.44 -12.21
CA THR A 21 -17.21 -9.64 -11.56
C THR A 21 -16.37 -9.20 -10.37
N ALA A 22 -16.73 -9.68 -9.18
CA ALA A 22 -15.92 -9.45 -8.00
C ALA A 22 -14.53 -10.05 -8.26
N ILE A 23 -13.48 -9.24 -8.19
CA ILE A 23 -12.11 -9.76 -8.31
C ILE A 23 -11.76 -10.48 -7.00
N HIS A 24 -11.72 -11.80 -7.06
CA HIS A 24 -11.25 -12.68 -6.01
C HIS A 24 -9.73 -12.60 -5.92
N ARG A 25 -9.23 -12.27 -4.72
CA ARG A 25 -7.79 -12.26 -4.40
C ARG A 25 -7.44 -13.61 -3.79
N CYS A 26 -6.63 -14.37 -4.48
CA CYS A 26 -6.34 -15.76 -4.17
C CYS A 26 -4.83 -16.00 -4.02
N VAL A 27 -4.48 -17.14 -3.44
CA VAL A 27 -3.11 -17.67 -3.40
C VAL A 27 -3.09 -19.07 -4.01
N GLY A 28 -2.23 -19.25 -5.01
CA GLY A 28 -2.01 -20.54 -5.65
C GLY A 28 -1.29 -21.53 -4.73
N GLN A 29 -1.26 -22.80 -5.13
CA GLN A 29 -0.54 -23.85 -4.38
C GLN A 29 0.97 -23.61 -4.31
N ASP A 30 1.51 -22.84 -5.26
CA ASP A 30 2.88 -22.37 -5.30
C ASP A 30 3.14 -21.12 -4.43
N GLY A 31 2.11 -20.65 -3.71
CA GLY A 31 2.19 -19.48 -2.84
C GLY A 31 2.11 -18.13 -3.59
N ARG A 32 1.86 -18.13 -4.91
CA ARG A 32 1.82 -16.89 -5.70
C ARG A 32 0.42 -16.25 -5.66
N PRO A 33 0.32 -14.90 -5.67
CA PRO A 33 -0.96 -14.23 -5.72
C PRO A 33 -1.62 -14.43 -7.09
N VAL A 34 -2.91 -14.76 -7.07
CA VAL A 34 -3.76 -14.93 -8.26
C VAL A 34 -4.98 -14.04 -8.11
N PHE A 35 -5.34 -13.31 -9.17
CA PHE A 35 -6.55 -12.50 -9.21
C PHE A 35 -7.50 -13.10 -10.23
N SER A 36 -8.71 -13.42 -9.81
CA SER A 36 -9.68 -14.17 -10.60
C SER A 36 -11.05 -13.51 -10.54
N ASP A 37 -11.77 -13.52 -11.65
CA ASP A 37 -13.20 -13.18 -11.70
C ASP A 37 -14.09 -14.36 -11.28
N GLN A 38 -13.51 -15.56 -11.16
CA GLN A 38 -14.12 -16.75 -10.55
C GLN A 38 -13.71 -16.94 -9.09
N PRO A 39 -14.53 -17.61 -8.26
CA PRO A 39 -14.18 -17.95 -6.89
C PRO A 39 -12.82 -18.67 -6.83
N CYS A 40 -12.00 -18.37 -5.81
CA CYS A 40 -10.64 -18.94 -5.71
C CYS A 40 -10.62 -20.47 -5.82
N SER A 41 -11.62 -21.16 -5.25
CA SER A 41 -11.75 -22.62 -5.32
C SER A 41 -11.95 -23.14 -6.74
N ALA A 42 -12.61 -22.37 -7.63
CA ALA A 42 -12.82 -22.75 -9.03
C ALA A 42 -11.52 -22.75 -9.84
N VAL A 43 -10.52 -21.97 -9.43
CA VAL A 43 -9.19 -21.91 -10.03
C VAL A 43 -8.13 -22.68 -9.23
N GLY A 44 -8.56 -23.54 -8.30
CA GLY A 44 -7.65 -24.37 -7.48
C GLY A 44 -6.77 -23.57 -6.50
N ALA A 45 -7.19 -22.36 -6.15
CA ALA A 45 -6.49 -21.44 -5.25
C ALA A 45 -7.27 -21.23 -3.94
N ALA A 46 -6.59 -20.74 -2.91
CA ALA A 46 -7.22 -20.37 -1.64
C ALA A 46 -7.52 -18.87 -1.59
N SER A 47 -8.62 -18.45 -0.95
CA SER A 47 -8.96 -17.04 -0.76
C SER A 47 -8.00 -16.37 0.23
N LEU A 48 -7.48 -15.19 -0.13
CA LEU A 48 -6.68 -14.33 0.76
C LEU A 48 -7.56 -13.42 1.61
N LEU A 49 -8.83 -13.24 1.25
CA LEU A 49 -9.78 -12.45 2.04
C LEU A 49 -10.20 -13.26 3.26
N PRO A 50 -10.12 -12.70 4.49
CA PRO A 50 -10.74 -13.31 5.65
C PRO A 50 -12.22 -13.57 5.34
N THR A 51 -12.74 -14.73 5.73
CA THR A 51 -14.19 -14.95 5.78
C THR A 51 -14.78 -13.76 6.53
N PRO A 52 -15.86 -13.10 6.03
CA PRO A 52 -16.46 -11.97 6.73
C PRO A 52 -17.07 -12.50 8.04
N SER A 53 -16.24 -12.65 9.07
CA SER A 53 -16.69 -12.55 10.43
C SER A 53 -17.22 -11.13 10.55
N SER A 54 -18.38 -10.96 11.16
CA SER A 54 -18.91 -9.67 11.60
C SER A 54 -17.94 -9.07 12.60
N ALA A 55 -16.77 -8.62 12.12
CA ALA A 55 -15.80 -7.88 12.88
C ALA A 55 -16.43 -6.50 13.07
N ALA A 56 -17.04 -6.32 14.24
CA ALA A 56 -17.32 -5.01 14.76
C ALA A 56 -16.09 -4.13 14.49
N SER A 57 -16.29 -3.04 13.75
CA SER A 57 -15.26 -2.06 13.44
C SER A 57 -14.56 -1.70 14.74
N THR A 58 -13.38 -2.26 14.98
CA THR A 58 -12.58 -1.88 16.13
C THR A 58 -12.16 -0.44 15.86
N PRO A 59 -12.55 0.55 16.69
CA PRO A 59 -12.04 1.90 16.56
C PRO A 59 -10.52 1.81 16.74
N GLY A 60 -9.75 2.04 15.69
CA GLY A 60 -8.29 2.04 15.76
C GLY A 60 -7.55 1.12 14.79
N VAL A 61 -8.18 0.43 13.83
CA VAL A 61 -7.42 -0.10 12.69
C VAL A 61 -7.00 1.10 11.84
N PRO A 62 -5.71 1.51 11.80
CA PRO A 62 -5.31 2.66 11.01
C PRO A 62 -5.46 2.27 9.56
N THR A 63 -6.36 2.97 8.86
CA THR A 63 -6.45 2.98 7.40
C THR A 63 -5.04 3.15 6.85
N ALA A 64 -4.68 2.39 5.80
CA ALA A 64 -3.33 2.44 5.25
C ALA A 64 -2.92 3.90 4.94
N GLY A 65 -1.95 4.42 5.68
CA GLY A 65 -1.41 5.77 5.55
C GLY A 65 -2.12 6.81 6.43
N LEU A 66 -1.33 7.58 7.17
CA LEU A 66 -1.76 8.91 7.59
C LEU A 66 -1.92 9.71 6.28
N LEU A 67 -3.15 9.93 5.82
CA LEU A 67 -3.37 10.59 4.51
C LEU A 67 -2.90 12.05 4.49
N CYS A 68 -2.62 12.63 5.66
CA CYS A 68 -2.13 13.99 5.80
C CYS A 68 -1.47 14.15 7.18
N ALA A 69 -0.14 14.12 7.26
CA ALA A 69 0.55 14.51 8.50
C ALA A 69 0.55 16.03 8.61
N LYS A 70 -0.04 16.58 9.68
CA LYS A 70 -0.13 18.03 9.89
C LYS A 70 1.19 18.62 10.36
N ASP A 71 1.93 17.84 11.14
CA ASP A 71 3.21 18.21 11.71
C ASP A 71 4.21 17.05 11.69
N ILE A 72 5.45 17.37 12.06
CA ILE A 72 6.56 16.43 12.02
C ILE A 72 6.40 15.27 13.03
N GLY A 73 5.66 15.49 14.12
CA GLY A 73 5.38 14.48 15.13
C GLY A 73 4.47 13.40 14.57
N GLU A 74 3.38 13.79 13.90
CA GLU A 74 2.49 12.85 13.20
C GLU A 74 3.22 12.03 12.12
N LEU A 75 4.13 12.66 11.37
CA LEU A 75 4.92 11.97 10.34
C LEU A 75 5.88 10.95 10.95
N ARG A 76 6.56 11.31 12.04
CA ARG A 76 7.47 10.42 12.79
C ARG A 76 6.75 9.23 13.41
N GLU A 77 5.59 9.48 13.99
CA GLU A 77 4.74 8.44 14.57
C GLU A 77 4.28 7.45 13.47
N GLY A 78 3.84 7.96 12.32
CA GLY A 78 3.51 7.14 11.17
C GLY A 78 4.67 6.25 10.71
N MET A 79 5.90 6.81 10.66
CA MET A 79 7.10 6.03 10.33
C MET A 79 7.36 4.95 11.39
N ALA A 80 7.34 5.30 12.68
CA ALA A 80 7.57 4.35 13.77
C ALA A 80 6.58 3.17 13.71
N GLN A 81 5.29 3.45 13.47
CA GLN A 81 4.28 2.41 13.29
C GLN A 81 4.54 1.52 12.07
N ALA A 82 5.03 2.09 10.97
CA ALA A 82 5.37 1.32 9.78
C ALA A 82 6.54 0.35 10.02
N PHE A 83 7.57 0.78 10.76
CA PHE A 83 8.66 -0.10 11.21
C PHE A 83 8.17 -1.18 12.19
N ALA A 84 7.36 -0.80 13.18
CA ALA A 84 6.79 -1.75 14.14
C ALA A 84 5.96 -2.84 13.45
N ALA A 85 5.18 -2.46 12.43
CA ALA A 85 4.39 -3.37 11.60
C ALA A 85 5.20 -4.07 10.49
N ARG A 86 6.49 -3.76 10.34
CA ARG A 86 7.36 -4.20 9.22
C ARG A 86 6.71 -4.04 7.85
N SER A 87 6.04 -2.91 7.62
CA SER A 87 5.16 -2.71 6.47
C SER A 87 5.62 -1.56 5.57
N ALA A 88 6.20 -1.91 4.42
CA ALA A 88 6.60 -0.94 3.40
C ALA A 88 5.41 -0.13 2.88
N ASN A 89 4.23 -0.74 2.80
CA ASN A 89 3.00 -0.07 2.38
C ASN A 89 2.57 1.02 3.37
N ARG A 90 2.86 0.86 4.68
CA ARG A 90 2.59 1.92 5.66
C ARG A 90 3.55 3.11 5.48
N ILE A 91 4.85 2.88 5.23
CA ILE A 91 5.75 3.99 4.83
C ILE A 91 5.31 4.59 3.50
N GLY A 92 4.93 3.77 2.52
CA GLY A 92 4.46 4.24 1.21
C GLY A 92 3.22 5.14 1.30
N GLY A 93 2.37 4.95 2.32
CA GLY A 93 1.25 5.85 2.61
C GLY A 93 1.66 7.23 3.14
N LEU A 94 2.92 7.42 3.55
CA LEU A 94 3.49 8.69 4.01
C LEU A 94 4.32 9.38 2.92
N VAL A 95 4.51 8.74 1.77
CA VAL A 95 5.36 9.22 0.68
C VAL A 95 4.52 9.99 -0.35
N LEU A 96 5.01 11.17 -0.76
CA LEU A 96 4.48 11.90 -1.90
C LEU A 96 5.04 11.30 -3.20
N TRP A 97 4.23 10.48 -3.86
CA TRP A 97 4.59 9.77 -5.10
C TRP A 97 4.51 10.62 -6.38
N ASN A 98 4.17 11.90 -6.26
CA ASN A 98 4.10 12.77 -7.43
C ASN A 98 5.47 12.88 -8.14
N GLY A 99 5.48 12.67 -9.46
CA GLY A 99 6.67 12.69 -10.29
C GLY A 99 7.43 11.37 -10.42
N TYR A 100 7.00 10.29 -9.75
CA TYR A 100 7.60 8.95 -9.90
C TYR A 100 6.83 8.12 -10.93
N GLY A 101 7.56 7.55 -11.90
CA GLY A 101 7.01 6.52 -12.80
C GLY A 101 6.82 5.19 -12.08
N SER A 102 5.99 4.29 -12.64
CA SER A 102 5.66 3.00 -12.03
C SER A 102 6.89 2.16 -11.65
N ALA A 103 7.90 2.08 -12.53
CA ALA A 103 9.14 1.38 -12.25
C ALA A 103 9.91 1.98 -11.06
N GLY A 104 10.00 3.31 -11.00
CA GLY A 104 10.65 4.02 -9.89
C GLY A 104 9.90 3.83 -8.57
N THR A 105 8.57 3.83 -8.59
CA THR A 105 7.75 3.55 -7.40
C THR A 105 7.98 2.14 -6.87
N VAL A 106 8.03 1.13 -7.75
CA VAL A 106 8.28 -0.26 -7.35
C VAL A 106 9.67 -0.43 -6.75
N GLU A 107 10.69 0.19 -7.35
CA GLU A 107 12.06 0.12 -6.81
C GLU A 107 12.16 0.75 -5.42
N ASN A 108 11.57 1.94 -5.23
CA ASN A 108 11.53 2.61 -3.94
C ASN A 108 10.76 1.81 -2.88
N LEU A 109 9.63 1.18 -3.26
CA LEU A 109 8.89 0.30 -2.36
C LEU A 109 9.72 -0.89 -1.90
N ARG A 110 10.50 -1.53 -2.80
CA ARG A 110 11.41 -2.63 -2.44
C ARG A 110 12.54 -2.17 -1.52
N ALA A 111 13.12 -0.99 -1.77
CA ALA A 111 14.11 -0.42 -0.88
C ALA A 111 13.54 -0.18 0.53
N MET A 112 12.33 0.39 0.61
CA MET A 112 11.63 0.57 1.88
C MET A 112 11.25 -0.76 2.54
N GLU A 113 10.92 -1.80 1.77
CA GLU A 113 10.65 -3.15 2.27
C GLU A 113 11.88 -3.79 2.93
N SER A 114 13.06 -3.60 2.35
CA SER A 114 14.32 -4.01 2.97
C SER A 114 14.59 -3.23 4.25
N LEU A 115 14.31 -1.92 4.24
CA LEU A 115 14.54 -1.03 5.37
C LEU A 115 13.65 -1.36 6.58
N VAL A 116 12.33 -1.48 6.40
CA VAL A 116 11.38 -1.73 7.52
C VAL A 116 11.55 -3.10 8.17
N ARG A 117 12.30 -4.01 7.56
CA ARG A 117 12.67 -5.31 8.17
C ARG A 117 13.78 -5.16 9.21
N GLN A 118 14.55 -4.07 9.17
CA GLN A 118 15.57 -3.74 10.17
C GLN A 118 14.91 -3.23 11.46
N SER A 119 15.62 -3.32 12.58
CA SER A 119 15.16 -2.73 13.84
C SER A 119 15.36 -1.22 13.81
N LEU A 120 14.29 -0.45 14.01
CA LEU A 120 14.38 1.00 14.15
C LEU A 120 15.05 1.35 15.49
N VAL A 121 16.15 2.08 15.44
CA VAL A 121 16.91 2.55 16.60
C VAL A 121 16.50 3.97 16.95
N ALA A 122 16.43 4.84 15.94
CA ALA A 122 16.03 6.23 16.10
C ALA A 122 15.46 6.80 14.80
N LEU A 123 14.65 7.85 14.96
CA LEU A 123 14.31 8.77 13.89
C LEU A 123 14.95 10.11 14.25
N GLU A 124 15.82 10.65 13.41
CA GLU A 124 16.56 11.91 13.66
C GLU A 124 16.17 12.98 12.62
N GLY A 125 16.47 14.26 12.87
CA GLY A 125 16.14 15.37 11.95
C GLY A 125 14.77 16.03 12.15
N GLY A 126 14.18 16.61 11.09
CA GLY A 126 12.93 17.38 11.18
C GLY A 126 12.45 17.88 9.81
N GLU A 127 11.46 18.77 9.79
CA GLU A 127 10.85 19.26 8.54
C GLU A 127 11.88 19.91 7.59
N GLY A 128 12.79 20.74 8.11
CA GLY A 128 13.79 21.42 7.28
C GLY A 128 14.97 20.56 6.84
N SER A 129 15.37 19.59 7.67
CA SER A 129 16.54 18.75 7.40
C SER A 129 16.20 17.41 6.76
N GLY A 130 14.92 17.03 6.68
CA GLY A 130 14.49 15.65 6.45
C GLY A 130 14.59 14.77 7.69
N ILE A 131 14.08 13.54 7.60
CA ILE A 131 14.12 12.53 8.65
C ILE A 131 15.11 11.43 8.28
N ASP A 132 16.05 11.15 9.19
CA ASP A 132 16.93 9.99 9.09
C ASP A 132 16.35 8.82 9.89
N ALA A 133 16.07 7.70 9.22
CA ALA A 133 15.76 6.44 9.88
C ALA A 133 17.07 5.70 10.19
N VAL A 134 17.44 5.68 11.47
CA VAL A 134 18.59 4.93 11.97
C VAL A 134 18.14 3.53 12.34
N THR A 135 18.73 2.53 11.70
CA THR A 135 18.33 1.14 11.82
C THR A 135 19.51 0.24 12.15
N ALA A 136 19.25 -0.88 12.80
CA ALA A 136 20.23 -1.92 13.09
C ALA A 136 19.73 -3.29 12.59
N PRO A 137 20.63 -4.25 12.31
CA PRO A 137 20.23 -5.62 12.04
C PRO A 137 19.34 -6.18 13.16
N PRO A 138 18.31 -6.97 12.84
CA PRO A 138 17.43 -7.56 13.85
C PRO A 138 18.22 -8.39 14.87
N GLY A 139 17.99 -8.17 16.16
CA GLY A 139 18.52 -9.01 17.23
C GLY A 139 20.02 -8.87 17.54
N ALA A 140 20.72 -7.87 17.01
CA ALA A 140 22.16 -7.71 17.22
C ALA A 140 22.61 -6.28 17.50
N GLN A 141 23.74 -6.14 18.20
CA GLN A 141 24.60 -4.95 18.21
C GLN A 141 25.41 -4.95 16.90
N GLY A 142 24.77 -4.56 15.81
CA GLY A 142 25.42 -4.38 14.51
C GLY A 142 25.65 -2.90 14.21
N PRO A 143 26.46 -2.57 13.18
CA PRO A 143 26.61 -1.18 12.74
C PRO A 143 25.24 -0.62 12.34
N THR A 144 24.94 0.60 12.81
CA THR A 144 23.71 1.28 12.41
C THR A 144 23.82 1.74 10.96
N ARG A 145 22.70 1.64 10.25
CA ARG A 145 22.53 2.18 8.90
C ARG A 145 21.51 3.31 8.94
N ARG A 146 21.75 4.34 8.13
CA ARG A 146 20.95 5.56 8.10
C ARG A 146 20.30 5.65 6.72
N ALA A 147 18.98 5.79 6.68
CA ALA A 147 18.22 6.02 5.45
C ALA A 147 17.56 7.39 5.54
N HIS A 148 17.89 8.27 4.60
CA HIS A 148 17.44 9.65 4.61
C HIS A 148 16.13 9.82 3.84
N PHE A 149 15.14 10.47 4.44
CA PHE A 149 13.88 10.85 3.79
C PHE A 149 13.74 12.37 3.81
N ALA A 150 13.73 13.00 2.64
CA ALA A 150 13.38 14.42 2.57
C ALA A 150 11.92 14.61 3.01
N VAL A 151 11.63 15.70 3.72
CA VAL A 151 10.28 16.08 4.12
C VAL A 151 9.84 17.26 3.27
N VAL A 152 8.64 17.18 2.71
CA VAL A 152 8.06 18.24 1.88
C VAL A 152 6.65 18.57 2.33
N ARG A 153 6.24 19.82 2.12
CA ARG A 153 4.86 20.26 2.33
C ARG A 153 4.12 20.27 1.00
N ASP A 154 3.01 19.56 0.92
CA ASP A 154 2.13 19.53 -0.26
C ASP A 154 0.67 19.44 0.19
N ALA A 155 -0.19 20.27 -0.43
CA ALA A 155 -1.60 20.40 -0.08
C ALA A 155 -1.88 20.64 1.43
N GLY A 156 -0.98 21.31 2.13
CA GLY A 156 -1.11 21.61 3.57
C GLY A 156 -0.59 20.51 4.51
N CYS A 157 -0.17 19.37 3.97
CA CYS A 157 0.33 18.21 4.71
C CYS A 157 1.85 18.06 4.55
N LEU A 158 2.47 17.39 5.50
CA LEU A 158 3.84 16.89 5.41
C LEU A 158 3.87 15.50 4.81
N TRP A 159 4.84 15.31 3.92
CA TRP A 159 5.08 14.06 3.22
C TRP A 159 6.56 13.73 3.20
N LEU A 160 6.87 12.44 3.13
CA LEU A 160 8.20 11.95 2.82
C LEU A 160 8.41 11.99 1.29
N ARG A 161 9.64 12.20 0.86
CA ARG A 161 10.12 11.69 -0.41
C ARG A 161 10.74 10.31 -0.19
N PRO A 162 10.67 9.41 -1.18
CA PRO A 162 11.41 8.15 -1.13
C PRO A 162 12.88 8.37 -0.76
N PRO A 163 13.49 7.40 -0.07
CA PRO A 163 14.84 7.59 0.44
C PRO A 163 15.84 7.69 -0.70
N GLY A 164 16.72 8.69 -0.61
CA GLY A 164 17.82 8.95 -1.55
C GLY A 164 19.16 8.44 -1.04
#